data_AF-A0A7S2DG38-F1
#
_entry.id   AF-A0A7S2DG38-F1
#
_cell.length_a   1.000
_cell.length_b   1.000
_cell.length_c   1.000
_cell.angle_alpha   90.00
_cell.angle_beta   90.00
_cell.angle_gamma   90.00
#
_symmetry.space_group_name_H-M   'P 1'
#
loop_
_entity.id
_entity.type
_entity.pdbx_description
1 polymer ?
#
loop_
_entity_poly.entity_id
_entity_poly.type
_entity_poly.pdbx_seq_one_letter_code
_entity_poly.pdbx_strand_id
1 'polypeptide(L)'
;LLDRLGRRKTLLLSSLLLIIGGLAVALAQSLGVLMLGRALQGLGSGCSWCACSVYITEIAPSSWRGALVSISDISINAGILLGYGVDRVVNVSIPSADIRWRVAMGLSTALPLLYILAYPRLPETPRWLAMTNRLSAA
;
A
#
# COMPACT_ATOMS: atom_id res chain seq x y z
N LEU A 1 -14.09 8.85 1.56
CA LEU A 1 -12.86 9.38 0.91
C LEU A 1 -12.85 9.09 -0.59
N LEU A 2 -13.06 7.83 -0.97
CA LEU A 2 -12.99 7.33 -2.35
C LEU A 2 -13.85 8.09 -3.37
N ASP A 3 -15.05 8.51 -3.00
CA ASP A 3 -15.97 9.24 -3.89
C ASP A 3 -15.68 10.75 -3.99
N ARG A 4 -15.01 11.34 -2.99
CA ARG A 4 -14.68 12.78 -2.99
C ARG A 4 -13.27 13.09 -3.51
N LEU A 5 -12.27 12.26 -3.20
CA LEU A 5 -10.87 12.46 -3.59
C LEU A 5 -10.49 11.70 -4.86
N GLY A 6 -11.28 10.71 -5.27
CA GLY A 6 -10.92 9.79 -6.35
C GLY A 6 -10.04 8.64 -5.86
N ARG A 7 -10.11 7.54 -6.60
CA ARG A 7 -9.49 6.25 -6.22
C ARG A 7 -7.97 6.38 -6.21
N ARG A 8 -7.41 7.03 -7.24
CA ARG A 8 -5.97 7.29 -7.41
C ARG A 8 -5.36 8.10 -6.26
N LYS A 9 -5.98 9.22 -5.87
CA LYS A 9 -5.49 10.06 -4.75
C LYS A 9 -5.64 9.38 -3.40
N THR A 10 -6.66 8.53 -3.24
CA THR A 10 -6.82 7.72 -2.02
C THR A 10 -5.67 6.72 -1.85
N LEU A 11 -5.25 6.06 -2.94
CA LEU A 11 -4.09 5.16 -2.93
C LEU A 11 -2.78 5.92 -2.65
N LEU A 12 -2.61 7.12 -3.20
CA LEU A 12 -1.46 7.98 -2.89
C LEU A 12 -1.41 8.35 -1.40
N LEU A 13 -2.52 8.83 -0.84
CA LEU A 13 -2.60 9.19 0.58
C LEU A 13 -2.31 7.98 1.47
N SER A 14 -2.86 6.82 1.11
CA SER A 14 -2.65 5.58 1.87
C SER A 14 -1.19 5.14 1.82
N SER A 15 -0.51 5.32 0.68
CA SER A 15 0.92 5.04 0.53
C SER A 15 1.78 6.00 1.38
N LEU A 16 1.41 7.28 1.45
CA LEU A 16 2.08 8.25 2.32
C LEU A 16 1.93 7.87 3.80
N LEU A 17 0.72 7.47 4.22
CA LEU A 17 0.49 6.99 5.59
C LEU A 17 1.32 5.75 5.93
N LEU A 18 1.45 4.81 4.99
CA LEU A 18 2.29 3.63 5.14
C LEU A 18 3.78 3.97 5.28
N ILE A 19 4.29 4.90 4.48
CA ILE A 19 5.69 5.34 4.56
C ILE A 19 5.96 6.05 5.88
N ILE A 20 5.11 7.02 6.25
CA ILE A 20 5.26 7.76 7.51
C ILE A 20 5.17 6.81 8.70
N GLY A 21 4.18 5.90 8.71
CA GLY A 21 4.01 4.91 9.77
C GLY A 21 5.16 3.90 9.83
N GLY A 22 5.71 3.47 8.69
CA GLY A 22 6.87 2.57 8.65
C GLY A 22 8.15 3.23 9.15
N LEU A 23 8.42 4.47 8.73
CA LEU A 23 9.56 5.25 9.22
C LEU A 23 9.44 5.56 10.72
N ALA A 24 8.25 5.93 11.19
CA ALA A 24 7.98 6.16 12.60
C ALA A 24 8.25 4.92 13.46
N VAL A 25 7.84 3.73 12.99
CA VAL A 25 8.15 2.46 13.67
C VAL A 25 9.64 2.15 13.62
N ALA A 26 10.31 2.31 12.48
CA ALA A 26 11.74 2.03 12.34
C ALA A 26 12.61 2.92 13.26
N LEU A 27 12.23 4.18 13.44
CA LEU A 27 12.94 5.16 14.25
C LEU A 27 12.38 5.30 15.68
N ALA A 28 11.39 4.50 16.08
CA ALA A 28 10.72 4.66 17.36
C ALA A 28 11.70 4.52 18.54
N GLN A 29 11.76 5.52 19.43
CA GLN A 29 12.56 5.48 20.67
C GLN A 29 11.70 5.28 21.91
N SER A 30 10.37 5.30 21.76
CA SER A 30 9.40 5.08 22.85
C SER A 30 8.24 4.23 22.37
N LEU A 31 7.57 3.55 23.32
CA LEU A 31 6.39 2.75 23.04
C LEU A 31 5.25 3.58 22.40
N GLY A 32 5.10 4.84 22.81
CA GLY A 32 4.10 5.75 22.25
C GLY A 32 4.30 6.01 20.76
N VAL A 33 5.53 6.30 20.33
CA VAL A 33 5.86 6.49 18.91
C VAL A 33 5.64 5.21 18.12
N LEU A 34 6.00 4.06 18.70
CA LEU A 34 5.78 2.76 18.07
C LEU A 34 4.28 2.47 17.86
N MET A 35 3.44 2.74 18.87
CA MET A 35 1.99 2.57 18.78
C MET A 35 1.37 3.51 17.74
N LEU A 36 1.78 4.78 17.72
CA LEU A 36 1.33 5.75 16.72
C LEU A 36 1.70 5.31 15.29
N GLY A 37 2.95 4.87 15.09
CA GLY A 37 3.38 4.36 13.79
C GLY A 37 2.58 3.13 13.33
N ARG A 38 2.22 2.23 14.26
CA ARG A 38 1.34 1.07 13.97
C ARG A 38 -0.09 1.50 13.64
N ALA A 39 -0.64 2.48 14.35
CA ALA A 39 -1.95 3.02 14.03
C ALA A 39 -1.98 3.63 12.62
N LEU A 40 -0.94 4.40 12.25
CA LEU A 40 -0.81 4.97 10.91
C LEU A 40 -0.68 3.90 9.82
N GLN A 41 0.13 2.85 10.05
CA GLN A 41 0.23 1.73 9.12
C GLN A 41 -1.12 1.02 8.95
N GLY A 42 -1.84 0.75 10.04
CA GLY A 42 -3.16 0.11 9.99
C GLY A 42 -4.18 0.92 9.18
N LEU A 43 -4.24 2.24 9.40
CA LEU A 43 -5.10 3.14 8.64
C LEU A 43 -4.72 3.17 7.16
N GLY A 44 -3.42 3.27 6.85
CA GLY A 44 -2.91 3.24 5.49
C GLY A 44 -3.22 1.93 4.76
N SER A 45 -2.97 0.77 5.40
CA SER A 45 -3.25 -0.55 4.82
C SER A 45 -4.74 -0.75 4.55
N GLY A 46 -5.62 -0.39 5.50
CA GLY A 46 -7.06 -0.53 5.33
C GLY A 46 -7.60 0.33 4.19
N CYS A 47 -7.13 1.58 4.10
CA CYS A 47 -7.53 2.48 3.02
C CYS A 47 -7.01 2.01 1.65
N SER A 48 -5.75 1.53 1.59
CA SER A 48 -5.17 0.95 0.38
C SER A 48 -5.94 -0.27 -0.11
N TRP A 49 -6.30 -1.20 0.78
CA TRP A 49 -7.06 -2.40 0.40
C TRP A 49 -8.40 -2.02 -0.20
N CYS A 50 -9.22 -1.26 0.53
CA CYS A 50 -10.54 -0.83 0.05
C CYS A 50 -10.45 -0.09 -1.29
N ALA A 51 -9.45 0.78 -1.44
CA ALA A 51 -9.24 1.53 -2.68
C ALA A 51 -8.82 0.62 -3.85
N CYS A 52 -7.93 -0.35 -3.63
CA CYS A 52 -7.48 -1.32 -4.65
C CYS A 52 -8.64 -2.18 -5.12
N SER A 53 -9.44 -2.76 -4.22
CA SER A 53 -10.58 -3.62 -4.59
C SER A 53 -11.61 -2.85 -5.43
N VAL A 54 -11.91 -1.60 -5.08
CA VAL A 54 -12.79 -0.74 -5.86
C VAL A 54 -12.17 -0.36 -7.20
N TYR A 55 -10.87 -0.03 -7.22
CA TYR A 55 -10.16 0.32 -8.46
C TYR A 55 -10.22 -0.84 -9.47
N ILE A 56 -9.89 -2.06 -9.03
CA ILE A 56 -9.88 -3.25 -9.88
C ILE A 56 -11.29 -3.57 -10.38
N THR A 57 -12.31 -3.50 -9.53
CA THR A 57 -13.68 -3.79 -9.95
C THR A 57 -14.25 -2.76 -10.92
N GLU A 58 -13.80 -1.50 -10.86
CA GLU A 58 -14.19 -0.42 -11.78
C GLU A 58 -13.50 -0.49 -13.15
N ILE A 59 -12.26 -0.99 -13.24
CA ILE A 59 -11.54 -1.15 -14.51
C ILE A 59 -11.79 -2.51 -15.17
N ALA A 60 -12.19 -3.51 -14.39
CA ALA A 60 -12.29 -4.87 -14.88
C ALA A 60 -13.51 -5.08 -15.80
N PRO A 61 -13.33 -5.70 -16.98
CA PRO A 61 -14.43 -6.13 -17.82
C PRO A 61 -15.27 -7.20 -17.09
N SER A 62 -16.58 -7.20 -17.34
CA SER A 62 -17.56 -8.01 -16.61
C SER A 62 -17.23 -9.52 -16.60
N SER A 63 -16.65 -10.04 -17.68
CA SER A 63 -16.28 -11.46 -17.83
C SER A 63 -15.02 -11.87 -17.07
N TRP A 64 -14.10 -10.94 -16.74
CA TRP A 64 -12.81 -11.24 -16.10
C TRP A 64 -12.66 -10.64 -14.71
N ARG A 65 -13.71 -9.97 -14.19
CA ARG A 65 -13.67 -9.28 -12.90
C ARG A 65 -13.25 -10.21 -11.75
N GLY A 66 -13.79 -11.42 -11.69
CA GLY A 66 -13.40 -12.40 -10.68
C GLY A 66 -11.91 -12.73 -10.73
N ALA A 67 -11.39 -13.02 -11.93
CA ALA A 67 -9.98 -13.36 -12.14
C ALA A 67 -9.04 -12.20 -11.75
N LEU A 68 -9.36 -10.96 -12.12
CA LEU A 68 -8.55 -9.79 -11.80
C LEU A 68 -8.51 -9.49 -10.29
N VAL A 69 -9.63 -9.68 -9.59
CA VAL A 69 -9.65 -9.58 -8.13
C VAL A 69 -8.80 -10.68 -7.50
N SER A 70 -8.93 -11.93 -7.95
CA SER A 70 -8.11 -13.04 -7.44
C SER A 70 -6.61 -12.82 -7.68
N ILE A 71 -6.20 -12.29 -8.84
CA ILE A 71 -4.79 -11.96 -9.12
C ILE A 71 -4.26 -10.93 -8.12
N SER A 72 -5.08 -9.96 -7.73
CA SER A 72 -4.68 -8.96 -6.73
C SER A 72 -4.49 -9.57 -5.34
N ASP A 73 -5.36 -10.49 -4.92
CA ASP A 73 -5.20 -11.21 -3.65
C ASP A 73 -3.99 -12.15 -3.67
N ILE A 74 -3.73 -12.82 -4.81
CA ILE A 74 -2.51 -13.61 -5.00
C ILE A 74 -1.27 -12.72 -4.87
N SER A 75 -1.31 -11.51 -5.43
CA SER A 75 -0.21 -10.54 -5.34
C SER A 75 0.03 -10.09 -3.90
N ILE A 76 -1.02 -9.90 -3.10
CA ILE A 76 -0.91 -9.60 -1.66
C ILE A 76 -0.22 -10.76 -0.93
N ASN A 77 -0.65 -12.00 -1.17
CA ASN A 77 -0.04 -13.18 -0.55
C ASN A 77 1.43 -13.36 -0.96
N ALA A 78 1.75 -13.11 -2.24
CA ALA A 78 3.13 -13.10 -2.70
C ALA A 78 3.97 -12.02 -1.98
N GLY A 79 3.41 -10.82 -1.77
CA GLY A 79 4.05 -9.77 -0.99
C GLY A 79 4.31 -10.18 0.47
N ILE A 80 3.36 -10.85 1.11
CA ILE A 80 3.52 -11.39 2.48
C ILE A 80 4.67 -12.43 2.50
N LEU A 81 4.71 -13.33 1.52
CA LEU A 81 5.78 -14.33 1.41
C LEU A 81 7.16 -13.68 1.23
N LEU A 82 7.25 -12.66 0.36
CA LEU A 82 8.47 -11.85 0.21
C LEU A 82 8.86 -11.16 1.52
N GLY A 83 7.89 -10.66 2.28
CA GLY A 83 8.11 -10.09 3.62
C GLY A 83 8.77 -11.07 4.58
N TYR A 84 8.30 -12.33 4.63
CA TYR A 84 8.94 -13.37 5.43
C TYR A 84 10.35 -13.71 4.94
N GLY A 85 10.57 -13.72 3.62
CA GLY A 85 11.90 -13.90 3.04
C GLY A 85 12.87 -12.80 3.46
N VAL A 86 12.43 -11.54 3.40
CA VAL A 86 13.20 -10.37 3.88
C VAL A 86 13.51 -10.50 5.37
N ASP A 87 12.52 -10.81 6.20
CA ASP A 87 12.72 -10.95 7.64
C ASP A 87 13.77 -12.04 7.95
N ARG A 88 13.70 -13.17 7.24
CA ARG A 88 14.69 -14.25 7.35
C ARG A 88 16.10 -13.78 7.02
N VAL A 89 16.27 -13.03 5.93
CA VAL A 89 17.58 -12.48 5.51
C VAL A 89 18.10 -11.48 6.54
N VAL A 90 17.26 -10.56 7.00
CA VAL A 90 17.62 -9.57 8.03
C VAL A 90 18.04 -10.26 9.33
N ASN A 91 17.36 -11.33 9.72
CA ASN A 91 17.66 -12.09 10.92
C ASN A 91 19.06 -12.76 10.87
N VAL A 92 19.47 -13.27 9.70
CA VAL A 92 20.82 -13.85 9.51
C VAL A 92 21.90 -12.78 9.44
N SER A 93 21.64 -11.72 8.68
CA SER A 93 22.67 -10.72 8.32
C SER A 93 22.97 -9.72 9.43
N ILE A 94 22.04 -9.47 10.34
CA ILE A 94 22.20 -8.48 11.41
C ILE A 94 22.37 -9.21 12.76
N PRO A 95 23.47 -9.05 13.49
CA PRO A 95 23.65 -9.71 14.80
C PRO A 95 22.76 -9.12 15.91
N SER A 96 22.55 -7.80 15.88
CA SER A 96 21.87 -7.07 16.95
C SER A 96 20.34 -7.19 16.86
N ALA A 97 19.72 -7.82 17.86
CA ALA A 97 18.28 -8.02 17.93
C ALA A 97 17.47 -6.72 17.88
N ASP A 98 17.96 -5.64 18.51
CA ASP A 98 17.28 -4.34 18.51
C ASP A 98 17.24 -3.67 17.13
N ILE A 99 18.25 -3.93 16.29
CA ILE A 99 18.35 -3.32 14.96
C ILE A 99 17.55 -4.13 13.92
N ARG A 100 17.45 -5.46 14.09
CA ARG A 100 16.76 -6.36 13.15
C ARG A 100 15.34 -5.91 12.81
N TRP A 101 14.49 -5.74 13.82
CA TRP A 101 13.09 -5.41 13.61
C TRP A 101 12.92 -4.00 13.03
N ARG A 102 13.79 -3.06 13.42
CA ARG A 102 13.81 -1.69 12.87
C ARG A 102 14.14 -1.68 11.38
N VAL A 103 15.15 -2.45 10.98
CA VAL A 103 15.55 -2.59 9.57
C VAL A 103 14.47 -3.28 8.75
N ALA A 104 13.87 -4.35 9.28
CA ALA A 104 12.76 -5.04 8.61
C ALA A 104 11.56 -4.10 8.38
N MET A 105 11.18 -3.33 9.40
CA MET A 105 10.11 -2.33 9.30
C MET A 105 10.49 -1.17 8.36
N GLY A 106 11.75 -0.72 8.36
CA GLY A 106 12.23 0.29 7.43
C GLY A 106 12.18 -0.19 5.99
N LEU A 107 12.62 -1.41 5.71
CA LEU A 107 12.60 -1.99 4.36
C LEU A 107 11.18 -2.18 3.83
N SER A 108 10.20 -2.43 4.71
CA SER A 108 8.78 -2.52 4.33
C SER A 108 8.25 -1.24 3.66
N THR A 109 8.88 -0.09 3.92
CA THR A 109 8.49 1.20 3.28
C THR A 109 8.91 1.31 1.82
N ALA A 110 9.83 0.45 1.34
CA ALA A 110 10.32 0.49 -0.03
C ALA A 110 9.22 0.21 -1.07
N LEU A 111 8.29 -0.70 -0.75
CA LEU A 111 7.16 -1.06 -1.62
C LEU A 111 6.17 0.12 -1.85
N PRO A 112 5.63 0.78 -0.81
CA PRO A 112 4.79 1.96 -1.01
C PRO A 112 5.57 3.12 -1.65
N LEU A 113 6.89 3.21 -1.44
CA LEU A 113 7.72 4.20 -2.14
C LEU A 113 7.79 3.92 -3.66
N LEU A 114 7.97 2.65 -4.04
CA LEU A 114 7.90 2.22 -5.43
C LEU A 114 6.53 2.51 -6.05
N TYR A 115 5.44 2.32 -5.29
CA TYR A 115 4.10 2.68 -5.73
C TYR A 115 3.97 4.19 -6.02
N ILE A 116 4.51 5.06 -5.17
CA ILE A 116 4.51 6.52 -5.41
C ILE A 116 5.28 6.86 -6.70
N LEU A 117 6.37 6.15 -7.00
CA LEU A 117 7.11 6.35 -8.25
C LEU A 117 6.34 5.86 -9.49
N ALA A 118 5.53 4.80 -9.34
CA ALA A 118 4.67 4.28 -10.40
C ALA A 118 3.38 5.09 -10.59
N TYR A 119 2.94 5.82 -9.56
CA TYR A 119 1.69 6.60 -9.53
C TYR A 119 1.45 7.50 -10.76
N PRO A 120 2.43 8.24 -11.32
CA PRO A 120 2.19 9.13 -12.46
C PRO A 120 1.65 8.40 -13.70
N ARG A 121 2.02 7.13 -13.87
CA ARG A 121 1.65 6.29 -15.02
C ARG A 121 0.29 5.60 -14.86
N LEU A 122 -0.33 5.68 -13.68
CA LEU A 122 -1.58 4.99 -13.39
C LEU A 122 -2.78 5.81 -13.92
N PRO A 123 -3.58 5.27 -14.86
CA PRO A 123 -4.79 5.95 -15.33
C PRO A 123 -5.84 6.02 -14.22
N GLU A 124 -6.69 7.04 -14.27
CA GLU A 124 -7.83 7.16 -13.35
C GLU A 124 -8.96 6.22 -13.78
N THR A 125 -9.82 5.81 -12.84
CA THR A 125 -10.91 4.88 -13.20
C THR A 125 -11.92 5.56 -14.11
N PRO A 126 -12.37 4.91 -15.21
CA PRO A 126 -13.35 5.47 -16.14
C PRO A 126 -14.63 5.94 -15.45
N ARG A 127 -15.04 5.22 -14.40
CA ARG A 127 -16.21 5.55 -13.57
C ARG A 127 -16.04 6.86 -12.80
N TRP A 128 -14.84 7.14 -12.27
CA TRP A 128 -14.56 8.42 -11.60
C TRP A 128 -14.51 9.58 -12.60
N LEU A 129 -13.94 9.35 -13.79
CA LEU A 129 -13.94 10.32 -14.88
C LEU A 129 -15.36 10.63 -15.37
N ALA A 130 -16.23 9.61 -15.45
CA ALA A 130 -17.65 9.79 -15.76
C ALA A 130 -18.40 10.58 -14.67
N MET A 131 -18.15 10.29 -13.38
CA MET A 131 -18.78 11.02 -12.26
C MET A 131 -18.30 12.47 -12.13
N THR A 132 -17.10 12.80 -12.63
CA THR A 132 -16.53 14.17 -12.61
C THR A 132 -16.70 14.92 -13.92
N ASN A 133 -17.49 14.38 -14.86
CA ASN A 133 -17.76 14.96 -16.18
C ASN A 133 -16.49 15.22 -17.03
N ARG A 134 -15.46 14.37 -16.88
CA ARG A 134 -14.15 14.44 -17.56
C ARG A 134 -13.94 13.30 -18.56
N LEU A 135 -14.99 12.98 -19.33
CA LEU A 135 -14.99 11.85 -20.28
C LEU A 135 -13.93 11.95 -21.39
N SER A 136 -13.40 13.15 -21.67
CA SER A 136 -12.34 13.37 -22.67
C SER A 136 -10.93 12.92 -22.24
N ALA A 137 -10.76 12.50 -20.98
CA ALA A 137 -9.48 12.01 -20.43
C ALA A 137 -9.49 10.50 -20.11
N ALA A 138 -10.54 9.77 -20.54
CA ALA A 138 -10.67 8.32 -20.43
C ALA A 138 -9.94 7.61 -21.57
#